data_AF-A0A0V0HES0-F1
#
_entry.id   AF-A0A0V0HES0-F1
#
_cell.length_a   1.000
_cell.length_b   1.000
_cell.length_c   1.000
_cell.angle_alpha   90.00
_cell.angle_beta   90.00
_cell.angle_gamma   90.00
#
_symmetry.space_group_name_H-M   'P 1'
#
loop_
_entity.id
_entity.type
_entity.pdbx_description
1 polymer ?
#
loop_
_entity_poly.entity_id
_entity_poly.type
_entity_poly.pdbx_seq_one_letter_code
_entity_poly.pdbx_strand_id
1 'polypeptide(L)'
;MAPGALILASWPQKLAVAKINSRELFSYFNIISGTSMSCPHAAGVAALLKGVHPKWSPAAIRSAMMTTADALDNTQGPIQDIGRDNNAATPLAMGAGHINPNKALDPGLIYDATPEDYVNLLCGLDFTSKQIKSITRSSSYSCSKPSLDLNYPSFIGYFNFNSSKSDPKRIQEFNRTVTNLGDGQSTYTAKLTPMGKYTVSVAPHKLVFKEKY
;
A
#
# COMPACT_ATOMS: atom_id res chain seq x y z
N MET A 1 1.64 7.23 -1.15
CA MET A 1 1.51 8.68 -0.89
C MET A 1 0.68 9.36 -1.98
N ALA A 2 -0.08 10.40 -1.67
CA ALA A 2 -0.87 11.19 -2.61
C ALA A 2 -0.93 12.68 -2.17
N PRO A 3 -1.25 13.63 -3.06
CA PRO A 3 -1.31 15.06 -2.73
C PRO A 3 -2.29 15.37 -1.60
N GLY A 4 -1.84 16.05 -0.57
CA GLY A 4 -2.66 16.40 0.60
C GLY A 4 -2.30 17.72 1.27
N ALA A 5 -1.34 18.47 0.75
CA ALA A 5 -0.99 19.79 1.26
C ALA A 5 -1.62 20.87 0.39
N LEU A 6 -2.29 21.84 1.01
CA LEU A 6 -2.90 23.00 0.36
C LEU A 6 -3.78 22.62 -0.84
N ILE A 7 -4.66 21.63 -0.64
CA ILE A 7 -5.58 21.16 -1.68
C ILE A 7 -6.80 22.08 -1.71
N LEU A 8 -7.07 22.63 -2.89
CA LEU A 8 -8.28 23.40 -3.19
C LEU A 8 -9.46 22.44 -3.47
N ALA A 9 -10.56 22.57 -2.72
CA ALA A 9 -11.77 21.79 -2.94
C ALA A 9 -13.03 22.58 -2.59
N SER A 10 -14.21 22.09 -2.99
CA SER A 10 -15.50 22.71 -2.70
C SER A 10 -15.76 22.86 -1.20
N TRP A 11 -16.40 23.95 -0.79
CA TRP A 11 -16.64 24.28 0.61
C TRP A 11 -18.05 24.86 0.84
N PRO A 12 -18.68 24.59 2.01
CA PRO A 12 -19.98 25.19 2.33
C PRO A 12 -19.93 26.71 2.46
N GLN A 13 -20.82 27.41 1.75
CA GLN A 13 -20.84 28.88 1.70
C GLN A 13 -21.15 29.57 3.04
N LYS A 14 -21.74 28.85 4.01
CA LYS A 14 -22.07 29.37 5.33
C LYS A 14 -20.95 29.18 6.37
N LEU A 15 -19.84 28.56 5.97
CA LEU A 15 -18.68 28.35 6.83
C LEU A 15 -17.54 29.23 6.35
N ALA A 16 -16.95 29.99 7.26
CA ALA A 16 -15.81 30.85 6.93
C ALA A 16 -14.60 30.02 6.48
N VAL A 17 -13.90 30.50 5.45
CA VAL A 17 -12.64 29.91 4.95
C VAL A 17 -11.41 30.58 5.56
N ALA A 18 -11.55 31.83 5.97
CA ALA A 18 -10.48 32.61 6.61
C ALA A 18 -11.08 33.75 7.45
N LYS A 19 -10.25 34.35 8.30
CA LYS A 19 -10.62 35.52 9.11
C LYS A 19 -9.52 36.57 9.02
N ILE A 20 -9.87 37.78 8.59
CA ILE A 20 -8.95 38.93 8.48
C ILE A 20 -9.51 40.08 9.32
N ASN A 21 -8.74 40.59 10.29
CA ASN A 21 -9.17 41.69 11.17
C ASN A 21 -10.57 41.49 11.77
N SER A 22 -10.82 40.28 12.28
CA SER A 22 -12.13 39.85 12.81
C SER A 22 -13.28 39.70 11.81
N ARG A 23 -13.06 39.97 10.52
CA ARG A 23 -14.04 39.72 9.45
C ARG A 23 -13.86 38.32 8.88
N GLU A 24 -14.95 37.57 8.84
CA GLU A 24 -15.00 36.27 8.19
C GLU A 24 -15.08 36.40 6.67
N LEU A 25 -14.31 35.56 5.98
CA LEU A 25 -14.32 35.43 4.53
C LEU A 25 -14.99 34.11 4.16
N PHE A 26 -15.79 34.14 3.10
CA PHE A 26 -16.53 32.99 2.60
C PHE A 26 -16.17 32.77 1.13
N SER A 27 -16.20 31.51 0.70
CA SER A 27 -15.87 31.11 -0.67
C SER A 27 -16.55 29.79 -0.99
N TYR A 28 -16.82 29.54 -2.28
CA TYR A 28 -17.28 28.24 -2.78
C TYR A 28 -16.19 27.16 -2.68
N PHE A 29 -14.94 27.56 -2.48
CA PHE A 29 -13.78 26.69 -2.37
C PHE A 29 -12.93 27.07 -1.17
N ASN A 30 -12.26 26.07 -0.59
CA ASN A 30 -11.31 26.25 0.50
C ASN A 30 -10.02 25.49 0.20
N ILE A 31 -8.91 25.97 0.77
CA ILE A 31 -7.58 25.35 0.65
C ILE A 31 -7.23 24.79 2.03
N ILE A 32 -7.13 23.46 2.12
CA ILE A 32 -6.83 22.78 3.38
C ILE A 32 -5.78 21.69 3.18
N SER A 33 -5.14 21.30 4.28
CA SER A 33 -4.08 20.30 4.30
C SER A 33 -4.44 19.14 5.23
N GLY A 34 -4.00 17.94 4.88
CA GLY A 34 -4.11 16.76 5.72
C GLY A 34 -4.18 15.46 4.93
N THR A 35 -4.00 14.34 5.61
CA THR A 35 -4.24 13.01 5.03
C THR A 35 -5.68 12.82 4.59
N SER A 36 -6.63 13.56 5.19
CA SER A 36 -8.02 13.68 4.75
C SER A 36 -8.15 14.20 3.32
N MET A 37 -7.17 14.95 2.80
CA MET A 37 -7.13 15.44 1.41
C MET A 37 -6.36 14.48 0.49
N SER A 38 -5.36 13.76 1.01
CA SER A 38 -4.68 12.70 0.25
C SER A 38 -5.58 11.49 -0.02
N CYS A 39 -6.40 11.09 0.95
CA CYS A 39 -7.30 9.94 0.85
C CYS A 39 -8.23 9.98 -0.38
N PRO A 40 -8.99 11.07 -0.65
CA PRO A 40 -9.87 11.13 -1.82
C PRO A 40 -9.13 11.08 -3.16
N HIS A 41 -7.88 11.55 -3.25
CA HIS A 41 -7.07 11.37 -4.46
C HIS A 41 -6.79 9.88 -4.72
N ALA A 42 -6.33 9.15 -3.70
CA ALA A 42 -6.09 7.71 -3.82
C ALA A 42 -7.39 6.94 -4.12
N ALA A 43 -8.51 7.30 -3.47
CA ALA A 43 -9.80 6.70 -3.71
C ALA A 43 -10.31 6.94 -5.14
N GLY A 44 -10.13 8.16 -5.67
CA GLY A 44 -10.47 8.49 -7.06
C GLY A 44 -9.67 7.66 -8.07
N VAL A 45 -8.36 7.53 -7.87
CA VAL A 45 -7.50 6.67 -8.71
C VAL A 45 -7.94 5.21 -8.62
N ALA A 46 -8.20 4.69 -7.42
CA ALA A 46 -8.69 3.32 -7.24
C ALA A 46 -10.02 3.08 -7.97
N ALA A 47 -10.94 4.06 -7.94
CA ALA A 47 -12.22 3.98 -8.65
C ALA A 47 -12.03 3.98 -10.18
N LEU A 48 -11.12 4.81 -10.71
CA LEU A 48 -10.77 4.81 -12.14
C LEU A 48 -10.19 3.45 -12.57
N LEU A 49 -9.27 2.90 -11.78
CA LEU A 49 -8.70 1.57 -12.03
C LEU A 49 -9.78 0.48 -11.99
N LYS A 50 -10.73 0.55 -11.04
CA LYS A 50 -11.88 -0.37 -11.01
C LYS A 50 -12.79 -0.21 -12.24
N GLY A 51 -12.94 1.01 -12.75
CA GLY A 51 -13.70 1.28 -13.97
C GLY A 51 -13.07 0.64 -15.21
N VAL A 52 -11.74 0.70 -15.33
CA VAL A 52 -11.00 0.08 -16.45
C VAL A 52 -10.86 -1.43 -16.28
N HIS A 53 -10.70 -1.90 -15.04
CA HIS A 53 -10.53 -3.32 -14.69
C HIS A 53 -11.65 -3.80 -13.75
N PRO A 54 -12.89 -4.01 -14.24
CA PRO A 54 -14.04 -4.33 -13.40
C PRO A 54 -13.90 -5.61 -12.57
N LYS A 55 -13.05 -6.55 -13.01
CA LYS A 55 -12.82 -7.83 -12.33
C LYS A 55 -11.75 -7.78 -11.23
N TRP A 56 -10.93 -6.73 -11.18
CA TRP A 56 -9.88 -6.65 -10.15
C TRP A 56 -10.48 -6.58 -8.76
N SER A 57 -9.90 -7.35 -7.83
CA SER A 57 -10.23 -7.26 -6.42
C SER A 57 -9.75 -5.91 -5.84
N PRO A 58 -10.23 -5.50 -4.65
CA PRO A 58 -9.64 -4.37 -3.94
C PRO A 58 -8.14 -4.54 -3.65
N ALA A 59 -7.68 -5.78 -3.40
CA ALA A 59 -6.26 -6.07 -3.17
C ALA A 59 -5.43 -5.93 -4.44
N ALA A 60 -5.95 -6.36 -5.59
CA ALA A 60 -5.35 -6.17 -6.91
C ALA A 60 -5.18 -4.69 -7.25
N ILE A 61 -6.21 -3.86 -7.01
CA ILE A 61 -6.13 -2.40 -7.23
C ILE A 61 -5.07 -1.77 -6.32
N ARG A 62 -5.06 -2.11 -5.03
CA ARG A 62 -4.00 -1.66 -4.11
C ARG A 62 -2.62 -2.08 -4.62
N SER A 63 -2.48 -3.33 -5.08
CA SER A 63 -1.22 -3.83 -5.62
C SER A 63 -0.75 -3.04 -6.82
N ALA A 64 -1.62 -2.78 -7.79
CA ALA A 64 -1.30 -1.99 -8.96
C ALA A 64 -0.78 -0.61 -8.54
N MET A 65 -1.53 0.10 -7.68
CA MET A 65 -1.16 1.44 -7.20
C MET A 65 0.16 1.46 -6.41
N MET A 66 0.47 0.43 -5.65
CA MET A 66 1.69 0.36 -4.83
C MET A 66 2.92 -0.01 -5.67
N THR A 67 2.83 -1.07 -6.47
CA THR A 67 3.98 -1.60 -7.23
C THR A 67 4.42 -0.68 -8.36
N THR A 68 3.54 0.23 -8.81
CA THR A 68 3.83 1.22 -9.85
C THR A 68 4.02 2.64 -9.29
N ALA A 69 4.03 2.80 -7.96
CA ALA A 69 4.27 4.10 -7.33
C ALA A 69 5.70 4.58 -7.62
N ASP A 70 5.86 5.90 -7.75
CA ASP A 70 7.18 6.51 -7.93
C ASP A 70 7.81 6.78 -6.56
N ALA A 71 8.96 6.15 -6.29
CA ALA A 71 9.75 6.39 -5.07
C ALA A 71 10.68 7.60 -5.17
N LEU A 72 10.78 8.20 -6.37
CA LEU A 72 11.62 9.35 -6.68
C LEU A 72 10.78 10.60 -6.89
N ASP A 73 11.36 11.75 -6.58
CA ASP A 73 10.76 13.06 -6.83
C ASP A 73 11.04 13.56 -8.26
N ASN A 74 10.60 14.79 -8.55
CA ASN A 74 10.80 15.42 -9.86
C ASN A 74 12.26 15.75 -10.19
N THR A 75 13.18 15.68 -9.22
CA THR A 75 14.63 15.82 -9.42
C THR A 75 15.30 14.47 -9.72
N GLN A 76 14.53 13.37 -9.79
CA GLN A 76 15.00 11.99 -9.84
C GLN A 76 15.78 11.57 -8.57
N GLY A 77 15.69 12.36 -7.50
CA GLY A 77 16.20 12.02 -6.18
C GLY A 77 15.17 11.21 -5.37
N PRO A 78 15.57 10.55 -4.27
CA PRO A 78 14.62 9.96 -3.33
C PRO A 78 13.68 11.03 -2.77
N ILE A 79 12.38 10.72 -2.72
CA ILE A 79 11.39 11.59 -2.06
C ILE A 79 11.85 11.88 -0.63
N GLN A 80 11.77 13.14 -0.21
CA GLN A 80 12.25 13.60 1.10
C GLN A 80 11.14 13.65 2.14
N ASP A 81 11.52 13.46 3.40
CA ASP A 81 10.66 13.56 4.56
C ASP A 81 11.00 14.84 5.34
N ILE A 82 10.10 15.82 5.27
CA ILE A 82 10.22 17.10 5.98
C ILE A 82 10.28 16.88 7.50
N GLY A 83 9.60 15.85 8.02
CA GLY A 83 9.61 15.49 9.44
C GLY A 83 10.94 14.87 9.90
N ARG A 84 11.85 14.60 8.96
CA ARG A 84 13.18 14.02 9.21
C ARG A 84 14.27 14.88 8.56
N ASP A 85 14.22 16.20 8.72
CA ASP A 85 15.22 17.15 8.21
C ASP A 85 15.47 17.01 6.70
N ASN A 86 14.42 16.72 5.92
CA ASN A 86 14.50 16.47 4.47
C ASN A 86 15.41 15.29 4.06
N ASN A 87 15.67 14.34 4.97
CA ASN A 87 16.27 13.07 4.61
C ASN A 87 15.34 12.23 3.74
N ALA A 88 15.88 11.22 3.03
CA ALA A 88 15.07 10.31 2.23
C ALA A 88 13.93 9.67 3.05
N ALA A 89 12.71 9.76 2.52
CA ALA A 89 11.52 9.20 3.12
C ALA A 89 11.60 7.67 3.15
N THR A 90 11.24 7.11 4.29
CA THR A 90 11.20 5.65 4.46
C THR A 90 9.86 5.09 3.97
N PRO A 91 9.76 3.77 3.73
CA PRO A 91 8.45 3.15 3.48
C PRO A 91 7.42 3.37 4.60
N LEU A 92 7.86 3.64 5.83
CA LEU A 92 6.96 3.98 6.95
C LEU A 92 6.36 5.38 6.83
N ALA A 93 7.00 6.29 6.10
CA ALA A 93 6.51 7.65 5.86
C ALA A 93 5.61 7.73 4.62
N MET A 94 6.00 7.08 3.52
CA MET A 94 5.33 7.25 2.21
C MET A 94 4.71 5.98 1.61
N GLY A 95 4.90 4.82 2.24
CA GLY A 95 4.57 3.52 1.66
C GLY A 95 5.49 3.20 0.48
N ALA A 96 4.91 2.75 -0.63
CA ALA A 96 5.66 2.43 -1.84
C ALA A 96 6.14 3.67 -2.63
N GLY A 97 5.62 4.87 -2.34
CA GLY A 97 5.95 6.10 -3.07
C GLY A 97 4.73 6.94 -3.43
N HIS A 98 4.91 7.95 -4.29
CA HIS A 98 3.84 8.78 -4.83
C HIS A 98 3.02 7.99 -5.86
N ILE A 99 1.69 8.05 -5.79
CA ILE A 99 0.82 7.35 -6.74
C ILE A 99 1.10 7.85 -8.17
N ASN A 100 1.24 6.90 -9.10
CA ASN A 100 1.30 7.15 -10.53
C ASN A 100 0.09 6.47 -11.20
N PRO A 101 -1.00 7.23 -11.50
CA PRO A 101 -2.23 6.65 -12.03
C PRO A 101 -2.05 5.96 -13.38
N ASN A 102 -1.20 6.53 -14.25
CA ASN A 102 -0.99 6.01 -15.61
C ASN A 102 -0.23 4.69 -15.60
N LYS A 103 0.83 4.57 -14.78
CA LYS A 103 1.52 3.27 -14.63
C LYS A 103 0.65 2.23 -13.94
N ALA A 104 -0.18 2.63 -12.97
CA ALA A 104 -1.08 1.71 -12.26
C ALA A 104 -2.15 1.08 -13.16
N LEU A 105 -2.39 1.65 -14.35
CA LEU A 105 -3.32 1.10 -15.34
C LEU A 105 -2.88 -0.26 -15.86
N ASP A 106 -1.58 -0.46 -16.01
CA ASP A 106 -0.98 -1.70 -16.50
C ASP A 106 0.26 -2.06 -15.67
N PRO A 107 0.06 -2.67 -14.48
CA PRO A 107 1.15 -2.96 -13.56
C PRO A 107 1.97 -4.20 -13.96
N GLY A 108 1.56 -4.95 -15.00
CA GLY A 108 2.13 -6.23 -15.40
C GLY A 108 1.84 -7.38 -14.42
N LEU A 109 2.24 -7.22 -13.15
CA LEU A 109 2.04 -8.20 -12.07
C LEU A 109 1.24 -7.57 -10.92
N ILE A 110 0.40 -8.39 -10.25
CA ILE A 110 -0.29 -7.99 -9.03
C ILE A 110 -0.14 -9.03 -7.91
N TYR A 111 -0.12 -8.55 -6.67
CA TYR A 111 -0.26 -9.32 -5.44
C TYR A 111 -1.73 -9.30 -5.03
N ASP A 112 -2.49 -10.31 -5.46
CA ASP A 112 -3.92 -10.41 -5.15
C ASP A 112 -4.15 -11.09 -3.79
N ALA A 113 -5.27 -10.80 -3.16
CA ALA A 113 -5.71 -11.41 -1.92
C ALA A 113 -7.25 -11.44 -1.85
N THR A 114 -7.76 -12.52 -1.28
CA THR A 114 -9.19 -12.76 -1.10
C THR A 114 -9.66 -12.33 0.29
N PRO A 115 -10.98 -12.17 0.52
CA PRO A 115 -11.52 -11.96 1.87
C PRO A 115 -11.13 -13.07 2.86
N GLU A 116 -10.98 -14.32 2.39
CA GLU A 116 -10.57 -15.44 3.23
C GLU A 116 -9.12 -15.32 3.70
N ASP A 117 -8.21 -14.76 2.88
CA ASP A 117 -6.83 -14.47 3.28
C ASP A 117 -6.77 -13.47 4.45
N TYR A 118 -7.67 -12.49 4.47
CA TYR A 118 -7.79 -11.56 5.59
C TYR A 118 -8.35 -12.23 6.85
N VAL A 119 -9.29 -13.16 6.72
CA VAL A 119 -9.77 -13.96 7.85
C VAL A 119 -8.63 -14.82 8.40
N ASN A 120 -7.86 -15.49 7.53
CA ASN A 120 -6.71 -16.31 7.91
C ASN A 120 -5.65 -15.48 8.65
N LEU A 121 -5.47 -14.21 8.26
CA LEU A 121 -4.65 -13.24 8.99
C LEU A 121 -5.19 -12.96 10.40
N LEU A 122 -6.49 -12.68 10.54
CA LEU A 122 -7.09 -12.46 11.86
C LEU A 122 -6.96 -13.71 12.75
N CYS A 123 -7.15 -14.90 12.18
CA CYS A 123 -6.93 -16.16 12.88
C CYS A 123 -5.46 -16.33 13.30
N GLY A 124 -4.50 -16.00 12.42
CA GLY A 124 -3.06 -16.08 12.72
C GLY A 124 -2.58 -15.06 13.74
N LEU A 125 -3.32 -13.96 13.92
CA LEU A 125 -3.10 -12.95 14.97
C LEU A 125 -3.78 -13.32 16.31
N ASP A 126 -4.29 -14.55 16.45
CA ASP A 126 -4.95 -15.06 17.65
C ASP A 126 -6.18 -14.25 18.11
N PHE A 127 -6.91 -13.64 17.16
CA PHE A 127 -8.20 -13.00 17.48
C PHE A 127 -9.23 -14.05 17.88
N THR A 128 -10.00 -13.76 18.93
CA THR A 128 -11.10 -14.62 19.38
C THR A 128 -12.25 -14.62 18.36
N SER A 129 -13.04 -15.69 18.35
CA SER A 129 -14.18 -15.82 17.43
C SER A 129 -15.19 -14.66 17.54
N LYS A 130 -15.35 -14.09 18.74
CA LYS A 130 -16.20 -12.91 18.99
C LYS A 130 -15.63 -11.65 18.33
N GLN A 131 -14.32 -11.45 18.41
CA GLN A 131 -13.65 -10.32 17.77
C GLN A 131 -13.68 -10.46 16.25
N ILE A 132 -13.37 -11.64 15.71
CA ILE A 132 -13.44 -11.89 14.27
C ILE A 132 -14.86 -11.63 13.77
N LYS A 133 -15.90 -12.18 14.43
CA LYS A 133 -17.30 -11.93 14.09
C LYS A 133 -17.67 -10.45 14.14
N SER A 134 -17.09 -9.68 15.07
CA SER A 134 -17.32 -8.24 15.17
C SER A 134 -16.71 -7.47 14.00
N ILE A 135 -15.56 -7.94 13.47
CA ILE A 135 -14.87 -7.34 12.32
C ILE A 135 -15.55 -7.76 11.01
N THR A 136 -15.71 -9.06 10.78
CA THR A 136 -16.23 -9.61 9.52
C THR A 136 -17.74 -9.49 9.39
N ARG A 137 -18.44 -9.25 10.51
CA ARG A 137 -19.91 -9.27 10.62
C ARG A 137 -20.54 -10.59 10.17
N SER A 138 -19.74 -11.65 10.05
CA SER A 138 -20.16 -12.96 9.58
C SER A 138 -19.72 -14.04 10.56
N SER A 139 -20.56 -15.07 10.72
CA SER A 139 -20.19 -16.32 11.39
C SER A 139 -19.79 -17.42 10.41
N SER A 140 -19.92 -17.17 9.11
CA SER A 140 -19.50 -18.09 8.05
C SER A 140 -18.03 -17.81 7.72
N TYR A 141 -17.14 -18.39 8.52
CA TYR A 141 -15.69 -18.39 8.28
C TYR A 141 -15.05 -19.61 8.95
N SER A 142 -13.85 -19.97 8.48
CA SER A 142 -13.06 -21.08 9.03
C SER A 142 -11.66 -20.60 9.34
N CYS A 143 -11.15 -20.92 10.53
CA CYS A 143 -9.73 -20.75 10.86
C CYS A 143 -8.94 -22.03 10.59
N SER A 144 -9.24 -22.75 9.50
CA SER A 144 -8.55 -23.99 9.15
C SER A 144 -7.11 -23.77 8.65
N LYS A 145 -6.80 -22.57 8.15
CA LYS A 145 -5.48 -22.20 7.60
C LYS A 145 -5.00 -20.83 8.12
N PRO A 146 -4.81 -20.67 9.45
CA PRO A 146 -4.33 -19.40 10.01
C PRO A 146 -2.94 -19.06 9.43
N SER A 147 -2.72 -17.80 9.06
CA SER A 147 -1.45 -17.35 8.47
C SER A 147 -1.18 -15.88 8.74
N LEU A 148 0.01 -15.55 9.23
CA LEU A 148 0.48 -14.15 9.35
C LEU A 148 1.05 -13.59 8.04
N ASP A 149 1.24 -14.44 7.04
CA ASP A 149 1.95 -14.12 5.81
C ASP A 149 0.97 -13.75 4.69
N LEU A 150 0.25 -12.65 4.89
CA LEU A 150 -0.67 -12.10 3.89
C LEU A 150 0.09 -11.75 2.60
N ASN A 151 -0.50 -12.08 1.45
CA ASN A 151 0.06 -11.74 0.13
C ASN A 151 -0.01 -10.23 -0.17
N TYR A 152 0.87 -9.47 0.47
CA TYR A 152 0.86 -8.02 0.47
C TYR A 152 2.02 -7.46 -0.37
N PRO A 153 1.82 -6.37 -1.14
CA PRO A 153 2.83 -5.79 -2.05
C PRO A 153 3.92 -4.97 -1.32
N SER A 154 4.30 -5.39 -0.11
CA SER A 154 5.44 -4.85 0.64
C SER A 154 5.92 -5.86 1.68
N PHE A 155 7.11 -5.61 2.22
CA PHE A 155 7.76 -6.47 3.21
C PHE A 155 8.18 -5.65 4.42
N ILE A 156 7.92 -6.16 5.61
CA ILE A 156 8.42 -5.59 6.87
C ILE A 156 8.98 -6.72 7.73
N GLY A 157 10.28 -6.68 7.98
CA GLY A 157 10.96 -7.58 8.91
C GLY A 157 11.22 -6.86 10.22
N TYR A 158 10.76 -7.44 11.33
CA TYR A 158 11.01 -6.90 12.67
C TYR A 158 11.97 -7.83 13.41
N PHE A 159 13.07 -7.28 13.91
CA PHE A 159 14.11 -8.01 14.63
C PHE A 159 14.32 -7.37 16.01
N ASN A 160 14.08 -8.12 17.08
CA ASN A 160 14.31 -7.63 18.44
C ASN A 160 15.74 -7.96 18.88
N PHE A 161 16.56 -6.94 19.11
CA PHE A 161 17.96 -7.11 19.50
C PHE A 161 18.19 -7.06 21.02
N ASN A 162 17.14 -6.80 21.82
CA ASN A 162 17.24 -6.61 23.27
C ASN A 162 16.98 -7.87 24.10
N SER A 163 16.68 -9.01 23.48
CA SER A 163 16.56 -10.28 24.21
C SER A 163 17.95 -10.86 24.46
N SER A 164 18.37 -10.93 25.72
CA SER A 164 19.62 -11.58 26.18
C SER A 164 19.69 -13.09 25.92
N LYS A 165 18.70 -13.67 25.24
CA LYS A 165 18.74 -15.01 24.69
C LYS A 165 19.08 -14.87 23.22
N SER A 166 20.10 -15.59 22.77
CA SER A 166 20.42 -15.82 21.37
C SER A 166 19.13 -16.18 20.61
N ASP A 167 18.45 -15.20 20.02
CA ASP A 167 17.26 -15.44 19.22
C ASP A 167 17.73 -16.10 17.93
N PRO A 168 17.38 -17.39 17.70
CA PRO A 168 17.87 -18.12 16.55
C PRO A 168 17.31 -17.58 15.23
N LYS A 169 16.26 -16.75 15.22
CA LYS A 169 15.69 -16.22 13.97
C LYS A 169 16.19 -14.82 13.64
N ARG A 170 17.43 -14.75 13.18
CA ARG A 170 17.97 -13.60 12.42
C ARG A 170 17.41 -13.53 10.98
N ILE A 171 16.52 -14.44 10.61
CA ILE A 171 15.97 -14.59 9.26
C ILE A 171 14.45 -14.49 9.37
N GLN A 172 13.87 -13.62 8.55
CA GLN A 172 12.44 -13.53 8.34
C GLN A 172 12.15 -13.91 6.89
N GLU A 173 11.30 -14.91 6.71
CA GLU A 173 10.86 -15.38 5.39
C GLU A 173 9.46 -14.84 5.09
N PHE A 174 9.20 -14.62 3.80
CA PHE A 174 7.93 -14.12 3.27
C PHE A 174 7.61 -14.87 1.98
N ASN A 175 6.43 -15.47 1.91
CA ASN A 175 5.91 -16.09 0.71
C ASN A 175 4.98 -15.11 0.00
N ARG A 176 5.18 -14.95 -1.31
CA ARG A 176 4.33 -14.10 -2.13
C ARG A 176 3.92 -14.82 -3.39
N THR A 177 2.67 -14.57 -3.78
CA THR A 177 2.11 -15.03 -5.04
C THR A 177 1.82 -13.81 -5.89
N VAL A 178 2.29 -13.82 -7.13
CA VAL A 178 2.01 -12.77 -8.10
C VAL A 178 1.24 -13.34 -9.28
N THR A 179 0.23 -12.60 -9.73
CA THR A 179 -0.59 -12.95 -10.89
C THR A 179 -0.19 -12.08 -12.08
N ASN A 180 0.04 -12.70 -13.24
CA ASN A 180 0.34 -11.99 -14.48
C ASN A 180 -0.92 -11.46 -15.16
N LEU A 181 -0.92 -10.17 -15.46
CA LEU A 181 -1.99 -9.48 -16.17
C LEU A 181 -1.62 -9.10 -17.62
N GLY A 182 -0.33 -9.20 -17.97
CA GLY A 182 0.15 -8.92 -19.32
C GLY A 182 -0.32 -9.95 -20.33
N ASP A 183 -0.65 -9.49 -21.53
CA ASP A 183 -1.06 -10.37 -22.63
C ASP A 183 0.15 -11.17 -23.14
N GLY A 184 0.04 -12.49 -23.17
CA GLY A 184 1.04 -13.40 -23.72
C GLY A 184 2.12 -13.86 -22.74
N GLN A 185 3.16 -14.49 -23.30
CA GLN A 185 4.24 -15.07 -22.52
C GLN A 185 5.17 -13.96 -21.99
N SER A 186 5.39 -13.94 -20.68
CA SER A 186 6.22 -12.94 -20.03
C SER A 186 7.19 -13.58 -19.05
N THR A 187 8.32 -12.92 -18.83
CA THR A 187 9.38 -13.40 -17.97
C THR A 187 9.92 -12.24 -17.14
N TYR A 188 9.91 -12.41 -15.83
CA TYR A 188 10.35 -11.40 -14.88
C TYR A 188 11.56 -11.90 -14.11
N THR A 189 12.57 -11.06 -13.98
CA THR A 189 13.78 -11.33 -13.19
C THR A 189 13.79 -10.40 -11.99
N ALA A 190 13.93 -10.94 -10.78
CA ALA A 190 13.93 -10.14 -9.57
C ALA A 190 15.22 -9.32 -9.46
N LYS A 191 15.10 -8.01 -9.26
CA LYS A 191 16.25 -7.15 -8.94
C LYS A 191 16.21 -6.79 -7.47
N LEU A 192 17.26 -7.14 -6.73
CA LEU A 192 17.39 -6.84 -5.31
C LEU A 192 18.28 -5.61 -5.10
N THR A 193 17.82 -4.66 -4.30
CA THR A 193 18.64 -3.53 -3.85
C THR A 193 19.37 -3.93 -2.57
N PRO A 194 20.71 -3.80 -2.50
CA PRO A 194 21.47 -4.12 -1.29
C PRO A 194 20.97 -3.33 -0.07
N MET A 195 20.75 -4.03 1.05
CA MET A 195 20.40 -3.41 2.33
C MET A 195 21.59 -3.56 3.26
N GLY A 196 22.30 -2.47 3.58
CA GLY A 196 23.67 -2.53 4.14
C GLY A 196 23.94 -3.57 5.23
N LYS A 197 23.06 -3.72 6.24
CA LYS A 197 23.24 -4.69 7.35
C LYS A 197 22.46 -6.01 7.19
N TYR A 198 21.70 -6.17 6.11
CA TYR A 198 20.79 -7.30 5.91
C TYR A 198 21.04 -7.96 4.56
N THR A 199 21.17 -9.28 4.56
CA THR A 199 21.17 -10.05 3.32
C THR A 199 19.74 -10.32 2.89
N VAL A 200 19.40 -9.92 1.66
CA VAL A 200 18.11 -10.21 1.03
C VAL A 200 18.35 -11.22 -0.08
N SER A 201 17.56 -12.29 -0.11
CA SER A 201 17.54 -13.28 -1.17
C SER A 201 16.11 -13.52 -1.62
N VAL A 202 15.95 -14.00 -2.85
CA VAL A 202 14.65 -14.34 -3.44
C VAL A 202 14.77 -15.65 -4.21
N ALA A 203 13.80 -16.54 -4.02
CA ALA A 203 13.71 -17.81 -4.72
C ALA A 203 12.25 -18.06 -5.14
N PRO A 204 11.99 -18.38 -6.42
CA PRO A 204 12.93 -18.36 -7.54
C PRO A 204 13.33 -16.92 -7.94
N HIS A 205 14.52 -16.76 -8.53
CA HIS A 205 15.00 -15.46 -9.03
C HIS A 205 14.31 -15.00 -10.32
N LYS A 206 13.68 -15.94 -11.04
CA LYS A 206 13.03 -15.73 -12.33
C LYS A 206 11.64 -16.37 -12.32
N LEU A 207 10.64 -15.61 -12.76
CA LEU A 207 9.26 -16.08 -12.92
C LEU A 207 8.92 -16.08 -14.41
N VAL A 208 8.38 -17.20 -14.90
CA VAL A 208 7.99 -17.38 -16.30
C VAL A 208 6.49 -17.65 -16.34
N PHE A 209 5.75 -16.79 -17.03
CA PHE A 209 4.31 -16.89 -17.22
C PHE A 209 4.03 -17.24 -18.68
N LYS A 210 3.19 -18.24 -18.92
CA LYS A 210 2.86 -18.72 -20.28
C LYS A 210 1.74 -17.91 -20.93
N GLU A 211 0.79 -17.45 -20.13
CA GLU A 211 -0.40 -16.75 -20.58
C GLU A 211 -0.90 -15.77 -19.51
N LYS A 212 -1.90 -14.99 -19.88
CA LYS A 212 -2.63 -14.08 -19.00
C LYS A 212 -3.66 -14.85 -18.17
N TYR A 213 -3.86 -14.41 -16.93
CA TYR A 213 -4.92 -14.89 -16.05
C TYR A 213 -6.32 -14.54 -16.57
#